data_AF-A0A4R2PVP3-F1
#
_entry.id   AF-A0A4R2PVP3-F1
#
_cell.length_a   1.000
_cell.length_b   1.000
_cell.length_c   1.000
_cell.angle_alpha   90.00
_cell.angle_beta   90.00
_cell.angle_gamma   90.00
#
_symmetry.space_group_name_H-M   'P 1'
#
loop_
_entity.id
_entity.type
_entity.pdbx_description
1 polymer ?
#
loop_
_entity_poly.entity_id
_entity_poly.type
_entity_poly.pdbx_seq_one_letter_code
_entity_poly.pdbx_strand_id
1 'polypeptide(L)'
;MLPGATIEDFSAPLFIAWQLTNRCSGRCMACCEESGPDKGWPDELTRDETVRVAQEIVDAGIPYVAFGGGEPMGVPHVWDIFETLNKGGAALKIETDGQYIDAEAVQRLKDLRVDNAQISVDGGTPEAHARMRPGSATFEQATNALKLLAEGGIPAEWVFVPTRHNLDEAVAAYDKAVEIGCHAFVTGPLMRIGRAAFDWANMAPDADDWQRTVEALEARARVHGQDTTRLSIYPWDIESEIQQRLDSPQAMMLIVPNGRAKLLNALPFAPGDLRRQTILEAWESYKRGWRSPEVADFIKRCKTEPDLLKHANETWAVAGA
;
A
#
# COMPACT_ATOMS: atom_id res chain seq x y z
N MET A 1 -7.21 -22.68 -0.60
CA MET A 1 -5.84 -22.41 -0.12
C MET A 1 -4.91 -23.13 -1.10
N LEU A 2 -4.08 -22.39 -1.83
CA LEU A 2 -3.13 -23.01 -2.77
C LEU A 2 -2.05 -23.74 -1.97
N PRO A 3 -1.71 -25.00 -2.30
CA PRO A 3 -0.67 -25.73 -1.60
C PRO A 3 0.71 -25.11 -1.91
N GLY A 4 1.50 -24.81 -0.88
CA GLY A 4 2.85 -24.26 -1.00
C GLY A 4 3.33 -23.68 0.33
N ALA A 5 4.61 -23.83 0.64
CA ALA A 5 5.22 -23.38 1.88
C ALA A 5 6.26 -22.26 1.66
N THR A 6 6.89 -22.20 0.48
CA THR A 6 7.85 -21.14 0.12
C THR A 6 7.57 -20.58 -1.27
N ILE A 7 8.22 -19.46 -1.63
CA ILE A 7 8.05 -18.84 -2.96
C ILE A 7 8.46 -19.76 -4.12
N GLU A 8 9.36 -20.73 -3.86
CA GLU A 8 9.82 -21.71 -4.84
C GLU A 8 8.73 -22.71 -5.25
N ASP A 9 7.71 -22.91 -4.41
CA ASP A 9 6.59 -23.80 -4.69
C ASP A 9 5.60 -23.19 -5.71
N PHE A 10 5.68 -21.89 -5.97
CA PHE A 10 4.74 -21.17 -6.82
C PHE A 10 5.36 -20.82 -8.19
N SER A 11 4.63 -21.13 -9.26
CA SER A 11 5.00 -20.77 -10.63
C SER A 11 4.71 -19.30 -10.99
N ALA A 12 3.91 -18.61 -10.17
CA ALA A 12 3.53 -17.21 -10.30
C ALA A 12 3.30 -16.61 -8.90
N PRO A 13 3.39 -15.29 -8.72
CA PRO A 13 3.03 -14.67 -7.44
C PRO A 13 1.53 -14.84 -7.17
N LEU A 14 1.15 -14.89 -5.89
CA LEU A 14 -0.25 -14.93 -5.47
C LEU A 14 -0.85 -13.53 -5.31
N PHE A 15 0.00 -12.51 -5.24
CA PHE A 15 -0.37 -11.14 -4.98
C PHE A 15 0.54 -10.17 -5.75
N ILE A 16 -0.04 -9.18 -6.42
CA ILE A 16 0.70 -8.06 -6.98
C ILE A 16 0.32 -6.78 -6.25
N ALA A 17 1.29 -6.09 -5.68
CA ALA A 17 1.13 -4.68 -5.32
C ALA A 17 1.56 -3.85 -6.54
N TRP A 18 0.67 -3.03 -7.09
CA TRP A 18 0.92 -2.30 -8.32
C TRP A 18 0.74 -0.79 -8.13
N GLN A 19 1.83 -0.07 -8.30
CA GLN A 19 1.85 1.38 -8.37
C GLN A 19 1.74 1.81 -9.83
N LEU A 20 0.60 2.37 -10.23
CA LEU A 20 0.35 2.76 -11.61
C LEU A 20 1.04 4.07 -11.99
N THR A 21 1.23 4.96 -11.03
CA THR A 21 1.86 6.27 -11.20
C THR A 21 2.47 6.70 -9.87
N ASN A 22 3.49 7.56 -9.89
CA ASN A 22 3.97 8.27 -8.71
C ASN A 22 3.36 9.69 -8.58
N ARG A 23 2.45 10.06 -9.49
CA ARG A 23 1.69 11.31 -9.42
C ARG A 23 0.57 11.20 -8.38
N CYS A 24 0.43 12.21 -7.55
CA CYS A 24 -0.67 12.36 -6.59
C CYS A 24 -1.04 13.84 -6.45
N SER A 25 -2.27 14.19 -6.11
CA SER A 25 -2.65 15.58 -5.78
C SER A 25 -1.99 16.05 -4.48
N GLY A 26 -1.89 15.14 -3.50
CA GLY A 26 -1.37 15.39 -2.17
C GLY A 26 0.15 15.44 -2.06
N ARG A 27 0.61 16.07 -0.98
CA ARG A 27 2.00 16.08 -0.51
C ARG A 27 2.06 15.64 0.95
N CYS A 28 1.43 14.50 1.25
CA CYS A 28 1.28 13.95 2.60
C CYS A 28 2.61 13.83 3.35
N MET A 29 2.64 14.18 4.63
CA MET A 29 3.87 14.21 5.44
C MET A 29 4.55 12.84 5.49
N ALA A 30 3.75 11.76 5.66
CA ALA A 30 4.23 10.39 5.85
C ALA A 30 4.15 9.51 4.59
N CYS A 31 4.13 10.10 3.39
CA CYS A 31 4.04 9.34 2.15
C CYS A 31 5.26 8.40 1.97
N CYS A 32 5.02 7.09 1.92
CA CYS A 32 6.04 6.06 1.72
C CYS A 32 6.67 6.12 0.32
N GLU A 33 5.91 6.54 -0.69
CA GLU A 33 6.35 6.61 -2.10
C GLU A 33 6.95 7.98 -2.50
N GLU A 34 6.91 8.94 -1.57
CA GLU A 34 7.29 10.34 -1.82
C GLU A 34 6.49 11.02 -2.96
N SER A 35 5.33 10.47 -3.32
CA SER A 35 4.45 10.92 -4.40
C SER A 35 3.92 12.34 -4.22
N GLY A 36 3.56 12.97 -5.33
CA GLY A 36 3.03 14.33 -5.36
C GLY A 36 2.75 14.83 -6.76
N PRO A 37 2.28 16.07 -6.91
CA PRO A 37 1.76 16.56 -8.18
C PRO A 37 2.85 16.67 -9.26
N ASP A 38 4.09 16.81 -8.82
CA ASP A 38 5.32 16.94 -9.62
C ASP A 38 6.20 15.68 -9.58
N LYS A 39 5.69 14.55 -9.08
CA LYS A 39 6.49 13.35 -8.80
C LYS A 39 6.25 12.17 -9.74
N GLY A 40 5.36 12.30 -10.71
CA GLY A 40 5.20 11.30 -11.77
C GLY A 40 6.51 11.09 -12.52
N TRP A 41 6.90 9.83 -12.75
CA TRP A 41 8.17 9.53 -13.39
C TRP A 41 8.11 9.81 -14.89
N PRO A 42 9.23 10.20 -15.53
CA PRO A 42 9.25 10.46 -16.97
C PRO A 42 9.12 9.18 -17.79
N ASP A 43 9.43 8.02 -17.20
CA ASP A 43 9.43 6.69 -17.82
C ASP A 43 8.34 5.77 -17.25
N GLU A 44 7.23 6.30 -16.70
CA GLU A 44 6.06 5.50 -16.31
C GLU A 44 5.55 4.65 -17.49
N LEU A 45 4.95 3.50 -17.21
CA LEU A 45 4.34 2.65 -18.22
C LEU A 45 3.24 3.43 -18.97
N THR A 46 3.25 3.31 -20.28
CA THR A 46 2.17 3.82 -21.13
C THR A 46 0.89 3.00 -20.92
N ARG A 47 -0.26 3.53 -21.37
CA ARG A 47 -1.55 2.81 -21.33
C ARG A 47 -1.45 1.41 -21.96
N ASP A 48 -0.76 1.28 -23.10
CA ASP A 48 -0.68 -0.01 -23.78
C ASP A 48 0.23 -0.99 -23.02
N GLU A 49 1.27 -0.49 -22.36
CA GLU A 49 2.11 -1.31 -21.48
C GLU A 49 1.38 -1.72 -20.20
N THR A 50 0.61 -0.84 -19.56
CA THR A 50 -0.18 -1.19 -18.37
C THR A 50 -1.28 -2.20 -18.70
N VAL A 51 -2.01 -2.03 -19.80
CA VAL A 51 -3.01 -3.02 -20.24
C VAL A 51 -2.37 -4.35 -20.60
N ARG A 52 -1.19 -4.36 -21.24
CA ARG A 52 -0.42 -5.59 -21.48
C ARG A 52 -0.07 -6.30 -20.17
N VAL A 53 0.47 -5.59 -19.18
CA VAL A 53 0.81 -6.17 -17.88
C VAL A 53 -0.43 -6.72 -17.17
N ALA A 54 -1.58 -6.03 -17.25
CA ALA A 54 -2.83 -6.51 -16.71
C ALA A 54 -3.27 -7.84 -17.37
N GLN A 55 -3.12 -7.96 -18.69
CA GLN A 55 -3.40 -9.20 -19.41
C GLN A 55 -2.43 -10.32 -19.01
N GLU A 56 -1.13 -10.04 -18.86
CA GLU A 56 -0.15 -11.03 -18.39
C GLU A 56 -0.48 -11.53 -16.98
N ILE A 57 -0.96 -10.65 -16.09
CA ILE A 57 -1.41 -11.04 -14.74
C ILE A 57 -2.58 -12.03 -14.81
N VAL A 58 -3.55 -11.77 -15.70
CA VAL A 58 -4.68 -12.67 -15.94
C VAL A 58 -4.22 -14.01 -16.51
N ASP A 59 -3.36 -13.98 -17.54
CA ASP A 59 -2.86 -15.19 -18.21
C ASP A 59 -2.03 -16.07 -17.26
N ALA A 60 -1.33 -15.46 -16.30
CA ALA A 60 -0.59 -16.15 -15.25
C ALA A 60 -1.48 -16.70 -14.12
N GLY A 61 -2.79 -16.40 -14.13
CA GLY A 61 -3.73 -16.85 -13.10
C GLY A 61 -3.49 -16.24 -11.72
N ILE A 62 -2.91 -15.04 -11.67
CA ILE A 62 -2.63 -14.33 -10.42
C ILE A 62 -3.95 -13.85 -9.83
N PRO A 63 -4.30 -14.26 -8.58
CA PRO A 63 -5.66 -14.12 -8.08
C PRO A 63 -5.96 -12.76 -7.44
N TYR A 64 -4.95 -11.94 -7.13
CA TYR A 64 -5.14 -10.73 -6.33
C TYR A 64 -4.17 -9.61 -6.70
N VAL A 65 -4.70 -8.40 -6.87
CA VAL A 65 -3.94 -7.19 -7.19
C VAL A 65 -4.37 -6.04 -6.29
N ALA A 66 -3.42 -5.40 -5.60
CA ALA A 66 -3.64 -4.17 -4.86
C ALA A 66 -3.05 -2.99 -5.62
N PHE A 67 -3.80 -1.91 -5.71
CA PHE A 67 -3.38 -0.68 -6.36
C PHE A 67 -3.05 0.39 -5.35
N GLY A 68 -1.90 1.04 -5.52
CA GLY A 68 -1.45 2.16 -4.71
C GLY A 68 -0.45 3.01 -5.49
N GLY A 69 0.62 3.45 -4.81
CA GLY A 69 1.67 4.30 -5.40
C GLY A 69 1.44 5.77 -5.05
N GLY A 70 1.30 6.59 -6.10
CA GLY A 70 0.63 7.87 -6.00
C GLY A 70 -0.88 7.69 -5.81
N GLU A 71 -1.70 8.36 -6.64
CA GLU A 71 -3.16 8.17 -6.60
C GLU A 71 -3.63 7.30 -7.78
N PRO A 72 -3.91 5.99 -7.57
CA PRO A 72 -4.27 5.10 -8.67
C PRO A 72 -5.58 5.49 -9.35
N MET A 73 -6.56 6.01 -8.60
CA MET A 73 -7.84 6.43 -9.17
C MET A 73 -7.72 7.69 -10.05
N GLY A 74 -6.61 8.41 -9.94
CA GLY A 74 -6.27 9.54 -10.81
C GLY A 74 -5.71 9.14 -12.18
N VAL A 75 -5.43 7.85 -12.41
CA VAL A 75 -4.91 7.36 -13.69
C VAL A 75 -6.05 7.25 -14.72
N PRO A 76 -5.99 7.95 -15.87
CA PRO A 76 -7.14 8.07 -16.79
C PRO A 76 -7.71 6.73 -17.32
N HIS A 77 -6.86 5.71 -17.41
CA HIS A 77 -7.19 4.39 -17.94
C HIS A 77 -7.24 3.31 -16.83
N VAL A 78 -7.34 3.70 -15.55
CA VAL A 78 -7.37 2.75 -14.42
C VAL A 78 -8.49 1.72 -14.55
N TRP A 79 -9.64 2.14 -15.07
CA TRP A 79 -10.80 1.27 -15.24
C TRP A 79 -10.57 0.18 -16.29
N ASP A 80 -9.81 0.46 -17.36
CA ASP A 80 -9.45 -0.56 -18.36
C ASP A 80 -8.66 -1.69 -17.68
N ILE A 81 -7.78 -1.35 -16.73
CA ILE A 81 -6.96 -2.29 -15.96
C ILE A 81 -7.85 -3.11 -15.02
N PHE A 82 -8.69 -2.44 -14.23
CA PHE A 82 -9.59 -3.09 -13.27
C PHE A 82 -10.55 -4.05 -13.96
N GLU A 83 -11.16 -3.64 -15.07
CA GLU A 83 -12.07 -4.46 -15.86
C GLU A 83 -11.37 -5.65 -16.51
N THR A 84 -10.11 -5.49 -16.96
CA THR A 84 -9.30 -6.59 -17.51
C THR A 84 -9.01 -7.65 -16.44
N LEU A 85 -8.52 -7.23 -15.27
CA LEU A 85 -8.22 -8.12 -14.15
C LEU A 85 -9.47 -8.83 -13.62
N ASN A 86 -10.58 -8.11 -13.48
CA ASN A 86 -11.85 -8.68 -13.02
C ASN A 86 -12.41 -9.72 -14.00
N LYS A 87 -12.30 -9.50 -15.31
CA LYS A 87 -12.68 -10.51 -16.34
C LYS A 87 -11.85 -11.78 -16.22
N GLY A 88 -10.59 -11.66 -15.79
CA GLY A 88 -9.70 -12.77 -15.47
C GLY A 88 -9.97 -13.43 -14.11
N GLY A 89 -10.88 -12.90 -13.31
CA GLY A 89 -11.24 -13.43 -11.99
C GLY A 89 -10.36 -12.96 -10.82
N ALA A 90 -9.41 -12.04 -11.07
CA ALA A 90 -8.58 -11.45 -10.03
C ALA A 90 -9.40 -10.53 -9.12
N ALA A 91 -9.21 -10.68 -7.82
CA ALA A 91 -9.75 -9.76 -6.83
C ALA A 91 -8.90 -8.49 -6.75
N LEU A 92 -9.56 -7.37 -6.47
CA LEU A 92 -8.93 -6.05 -6.41
C LEU A 92 -8.89 -5.53 -4.99
N LYS A 93 -7.78 -4.89 -4.63
CA LYS A 93 -7.69 -3.94 -3.51
C LYS A 93 -7.32 -2.57 -4.04
N ILE A 94 -7.96 -1.53 -3.52
CA ILE A 94 -7.71 -0.15 -3.97
C ILE A 94 -7.28 0.66 -2.76
N GLU A 95 -6.08 1.21 -2.79
CA GLU A 95 -5.56 2.15 -1.80
C GLU A 95 -5.59 3.55 -2.43
N THR A 96 -6.39 4.44 -1.89
CA THR A 96 -6.65 5.78 -2.46
C THR A 96 -6.81 6.82 -1.37
N ASP A 97 -6.60 8.09 -1.70
CA ASP A 97 -6.93 9.21 -0.83
C ASP A 97 -8.44 9.49 -0.73
N GLY A 98 -9.25 8.88 -1.59
CA GLY A 98 -10.70 9.02 -1.64
C GLY A 98 -11.21 10.17 -2.50
N GLN A 99 -10.33 11.00 -3.09
CA GLN A 99 -10.71 12.17 -3.88
C GLN A 99 -11.58 11.81 -5.09
N TYR A 100 -11.34 10.63 -5.67
CA TYR A 100 -12.02 10.14 -6.88
C TYR A 100 -13.09 9.07 -6.60
N ILE A 101 -13.47 8.88 -5.33
CA ILE A 101 -14.51 7.93 -4.93
C ILE A 101 -15.82 8.68 -4.71
N ASP A 102 -16.55 8.89 -5.80
CA ASP A 102 -17.91 9.40 -5.81
C ASP A 102 -18.95 8.28 -6.03
N ALA A 103 -20.23 8.65 -6.14
CA ALA A 103 -21.31 7.69 -6.34
C ALA A 103 -21.20 6.92 -7.67
N GLU A 104 -20.64 7.54 -8.72
CA GLU A 104 -20.44 6.88 -10.01
C GLU A 104 -19.30 5.86 -9.90
N ALA A 105 -18.18 6.24 -9.29
CA ALA A 105 -17.07 5.33 -9.02
C ALA A 105 -17.52 4.13 -8.19
N VAL A 106 -18.28 4.34 -7.12
CA VAL A 106 -18.83 3.24 -6.30
C VAL A 106 -19.72 2.32 -7.12
N GLN A 107 -20.58 2.85 -7.99
CA GLN A 107 -21.43 2.00 -8.82
C GLN A 107 -20.62 1.16 -9.81
N ARG A 108 -19.55 1.71 -10.39
CA ARG A 108 -18.63 0.93 -11.24
C ARG A 108 -17.87 -0.14 -10.45
N LEU A 109 -17.40 0.20 -9.24
CA LEU A 109 -16.68 -0.74 -8.38
C LEU A 109 -17.55 -1.92 -7.95
N LYS A 110 -18.87 -1.74 -7.79
CA LYS A 110 -19.81 -2.83 -7.45
C LYS A 110 -19.94 -3.90 -8.52
N ASP A 111 -19.62 -3.58 -9.77
CA ASP A 111 -19.61 -4.53 -10.89
C ASP A 111 -18.27 -5.31 -10.96
N LEU A 112 -17.32 -5.01 -10.07
CA LEU A 112 -16.01 -5.62 -9.96
C LEU A 112 -15.87 -6.40 -8.66
N ARG A 113 -14.96 -7.37 -8.65
CA ARG A 113 -14.57 -8.12 -7.44
C ARG A 113 -13.57 -7.31 -6.61
N VAL A 114 -14.07 -6.30 -5.92
CA VAL A 114 -13.27 -5.50 -4.97
C VAL A 114 -13.35 -6.15 -3.59
N ASP A 115 -12.24 -6.74 -3.13
CA ASP A 115 -12.16 -7.38 -1.81
C ASP A 115 -12.13 -6.33 -0.69
N ASN A 116 -11.46 -5.20 -0.90
CA ASN A 116 -11.53 -4.02 -0.03
C ASN A 116 -11.03 -2.75 -0.72
N ALA A 117 -11.49 -1.60 -0.20
CA ALA A 117 -11.02 -0.28 -0.59
C ALA A 117 -10.54 0.48 0.65
N GLN A 118 -9.26 0.82 0.66
CA GLN A 118 -8.58 1.56 1.72
C GLN A 118 -8.58 3.05 1.38
N ILE A 119 -9.22 3.85 2.24
CA ILE A 119 -9.16 5.31 2.18
C ILE A 119 -8.21 5.78 3.28
N SER A 120 -7.14 6.48 2.90
CA SER A 120 -6.20 6.99 3.91
C SER A 120 -6.72 8.28 4.54
N VAL A 121 -6.93 8.25 5.85
CA VAL A 121 -7.46 9.37 6.63
C VAL A 121 -6.69 9.50 7.94
N ASP A 122 -5.84 10.52 8.01
CA ASP A 122 -4.85 10.67 9.08
C ASP A 122 -5.28 11.62 10.22
N GLY A 123 -6.53 11.50 10.70
CA GLY A 123 -7.06 12.28 11.83
C GLY A 123 -8.55 12.07 12.06
N GLY A 124 -9.05 12.33 13.28
CA GLY A 124 -10.48 12.32 13.60
C GLY A 124 -11.18 13.64 13.25
N THR A 125 -10.40 14.67 12.93
CA THR A 125 -10.83 16.03 12.64
C THR A 125 -10.32 16.52 11.27
N PRO A 126 -11.01 17.49 10.63
CA PRO A 126 -10.52 18.13 9.41
C PRO A 126 -9.12 18.74 9.57
N GLU A 127 -8.83 19.37 10.72
CA GLU A 127 -7.57 20.05 10.99
C GLU A 127 -6.40 19.08 11.11
N ALA A 128 -6.58 17.95 11.80
CA ALA A 128 -5.55 16.91 11.89
C ALA A 128 -5.28 16.27 10.53
N HIS A 129 -6.34 15.92 9.79
CA HIS A 129 -6.21 15.32 8.47
C HIS A 129 -5.50 16.25 7.49
N ALA A 130 -5.92 17.52 7.40
CA ALA A 130 -5.33 18.51 6.49
C ALA A 130 -3.85 18.79 6.80
N ARG A 131 -3.46 18.76 8.09
CA ARG A 131 -2.06 18.87 8.52
C ARG A 131 -1.22 17.72 7.98
N MET A 132 -1.73 16.48 8.08
CA MET A 132 -1.02 15.28 7.67
C MET A 132 -1.00 15.07 6.16
N ARG A 133 -2.07 15.49 5.47
CA ARG A 133 -2.30 15.21 4.05
C ARG A 133 -2.57 16.50 3.25
N PRO A 134 -1.64 17.46 3.22
CA PRO A 134 -1.84 18.70 2.49
C PRO A 134 -2.00 18.42 0.98
N GLY A 135 -3.09 18.93 0.39
CA GLY A 135 -3.38 18.84 -1.04
C GLY A 135 -4.00 17.52 -1.51
N SER A 136 -4.17 16.52 -0.64
CA SER A 136 -4.99 15.33 -0.96
C SER A 136 -6.47 15.68 -0.87
N ALA A 137 -7.34 14.67 -1.01
CA ALA A 137 -8.73 14.74 -0.56
C ALA A 137 -8.87 15.45 0.80
N THR A 138 -9.89 16.30 0.95
CA THR A 138 -10.24 16.84 2.27
C THR A 138 -10.79 15.73 3.17
N PHE A 139 -10.83 16.00 4.48
CA PHE A 139 -11.42 15.07 5.44
C PHE A 139 -12.87 14.71 5.10
N GLU A 140 -13.68 15.66 4.66
CA GLU A 140 -15.06 15.43 4.24
C GLU A 140 -15.13 14.58 2.98
N GLN A 141 -14.25 14.81 1.99
CA GLN A 141 -14.20 13.99 0.79
C GLN A 141 -13.82 12.54 1.13
N ALA A 142 -12.77 12.35 1.92
CA ALA A 142 -12.28 11.02 2.28
C ALA A 142 -13.27 10.25 3.18
N THR A 143 -13.89 10.91 4.16
CA THR A 143 -14.92 10.28 5.00
C THR A 143 -16.22 10.02 4.24
N ASN A 144 -16.58 10.87 3.27
CA ASN A 144 -17.70 10.60 2.37
C ASN A 144 -17.40 9.42 1.44
N ALA A 145 -16.17 9.27 0.94
CA ALA A 145 -15.75 8.10 0.17
C ALA A 145 -15.93 6.80 0.97
N LEU A 146 -15.47 6.77 2.22
CA LEU A 146 -15.68 5.63 3.14
C LEU A 146 -17.17 5.29 3.30
N LYS A 147 -18.00 6.32 3.48
CA LYS A 147 -19.46 6.16 3.62
C LYS A 147 -20.10 5.59 2.35
N LEU A 148 -19.78 6.14 1.18
CA LEU A 148 -20.33 5.68 -0.10
C LEU A 148 -19.93 4.22 -0.38
N LEU A 149 -18.68 3.85 -0.09
CA LEU A 149 -18.21 2.47 -0.22
C LEU A 149 -18.98 1.52 0.70
N ALA A 150 -19.12 1.88 1.99
CA ALA A 150 -19.84 1.07 2.97
C ALA A 150 -21.32 0.89 2.60
N GLU A 151 -22.02 1.98 2.24
CA GLU A 151 -23.41 1.93 1.76
C GLU A 151 -23.56 1.16 0.44
N GLY A 152 -22.51 1.17 -0.40
CA GLY A 152 -22.42 0.41 -1.63
C GLY A 152 -22.15 -1.09 -1.44
N GLY A 153 -21.88 -1.54 -0.21
CA GLY A 153 -21.54 -2.92 0.11
C GLY A 153 -20.10 -3.32 -0.23
N ILE A 154 -19.22 -2.34 -0.48
CA ILE A 154 -17.79 -2.58 -0.70
C ILE A 154 -17.08 -2.46 0.67
N PRO A 155 -16.23 -3.42 1.07
CA PRO A 155 -15.51 -3.35 2.33
C PRO A 155 -14.59 -2.13 2.41
N ALA A 156 -15.09 -1.05 3.03
CA ALA A 156 -14.39 0.20 3.23
C ALA A 156 -13.45 0.12 4.44
N GLU A 157 -12.18 0.45 4.26
CA GLU A 157 -11.18 0.43 5.31
C GLU A 157 -10.61 1.83 5.52
N TRP A 158 -10.69 2.32 6.75
CA TRP A 158 -10.05 3.57 7.16
C TRP A 158 -8.59 3.27 7.48
N VAL A 159 -7.64 3.83 6.74
CA VAL A 159 -6.20 3.68 7.04
C VAL A 159 -5.68 4.92 7.75
N PHE A 160 -5.05 4.74 8.91
CA PHE A 160 -4.47 5.81 9.72
C PHE A 160 -2.98 5.57 9.94
N VAL A 161 -2.14 6.51 9.49
CA VAL A 161 -0.69 6.49 9.70
C VAL A 161 -0.35 7.33 10.92
N PRO A 162 0.09 6.72 12.04
CA PRO A 162 0.42 7.44 13.25
C PRO A 162 1.75 8.16 13.11
N THR A 163 1.76 9.43 13.49
CA THR A 163 2.95 10.26 13.66
C THR A 163 2.79 11.06 14.95
N ARG A 164 3.86 11.69 15.42
CA ARG A 164 3.75 12.59 16.57
C ARG A 164 2.79 13.78 16.37
N HIS A 165 2.36 14.03 15.13
CA HIS A 165 1.51 15.16 14.79
C HIS A 165 0.01 14.86 14.83
N ASN A 166 -0.37 13.58 14.88
CA ASN A 166 -1.76 13.13 14.83
C ASN A 166 -2.07 11.96 15.77
N LEU A 167 -1.09 11.43 16.52
CA LEU A 167 -1.30 10.24 17.33
C LEU A 167 -2.45 10.39 18.35
N ASP A 168 -2.66 11.61 18.85
CA ASP A 168 -3.74 12.00 19.75
C ASP A 168 -5.15 11.88 19.13
N GLU A 169 -5.23 11.80 17.80
CA GLU A 169 -6.47 11.68 17.04
C GLU A 169 -6.89 10.22 16.78
N ALA A 170 -6.03 9.24 17.07
CA ALA A 170 -6.24 7.85 16.66
C ALA A 170 -7.56 7.25 17.19
N VAL A 171 -7.89 7.50 18.47
CA VAL A 171 -9.11 6.98 19.09
C VAL A 171 -10.36 7.65 18.51
N ALA A 172 -10.31 8.97 18.28
CA ALA A 172 -11.41 9.70 17.66
C ALA A 172 -11.64 9.29 16.20
N ALA A 173 -10.56 9.04 15.46
CA ALA A 173 -10.63 8.50 14.10
C ALA A 173 -11.25 7.09 14.09
N TYR A 174 -10.88 6.23 15.05
CA TYR A 174 -11.47 4.90 15.18
C TYR A 174 -12.97 4.96 15.49
N ASP A 175 -13.38 5.82 16.41
CA ASP A 175 -14.80 6.05 16.71
C ASP A 175 -15.58 6.46 15.47
N LYS A 176 -15.01 7.36 14.67
CA LYS A 176 -15.65 7.82 13.45
C LYS A 176 -15.74 6.73 12.38
N ALA A 177 -14.71 5.89 12.27
CA ALA A 177 -14.76 4.73 11.38
C ALA A 177 -15.90 3.76 11.77
N VAL A 178 -16.13 3.57 13.07
CA VAL A 178 -17.29 2.81 13.59
C VAL A 178 -18.61 3.49 13.23
N GLU A 179 -18.74 4.80 13.45
CA GLU A 179 -19.95 5.55 13.10
C GLU A 179 -20.29 5.51 11.61
N ILE A 180 -19.28 5.55 10.73
CA ILE A 180 -19.45 5.44 9.27
C ILE A 180 -19.83 4.02 8.85
N GLY A 181 -19.52 3.01 9.67
CA GLY A 181 -19.72 1.60 9.33
C GLY A 181 -18.59 1.04 8.47
N CYS A 182 -17.36 1.50 8.66
CA CYS A 182 -16.19 0.92 7.99
C CYS A 182 -16.05 -0.57 8.32
N HIS A 183 -15.60 -1.36 7.36
CA HIS A 183 -15.28 -2.77 7.57
C HIS A 183 -14.11 -2.93 8.56
N ALA A 184 -13.07 -2.10 8.39
CA ALA A 184 -11.91 -2.10 9.29
C ALA A 184 -11.33 -0.69 9.49
N PHE A 185 -10.68 -0.51 10.63
CA PHE A 185 -9.75 0.57 10.90
C PHE A 185 -8.35 -0.01 10.96
N VAL A 186 -7.52 0.38 10.00
CA VAL A 186 -6.19 -0.18 9.78
C VAL A 186 -5.15 0.85 10.20
N THR A 187 -4.25 0.44 11.09
CA THR A 187 -3.12 1.25 11.52
C THR A 187 -1.93 0.34 11.84
N GLY A 188 -0.82 0.91 12.28
CA GLY A 188 0.43 0.21 12.58
C GLY A 188 1.52 1.23 12.93
N PRO A 189 2.70 0.79 13.37
CA PRO A 189 3.80 1.72 13.64
C PRO A 189 4.13 2.52 12.38
N LEU A 190 4.61 3.77 12.56
CA LEU A 190 5.14 4.55 11.45
C LEU A 190 6.27 3.77 10.79
N MET A 191 6.20 3.57 9.48
CA MET A 191 7.27 2.90 8.73
C MET A 191 8.35 3.92 8.36
N ARG A 192 9.62 3.61 8.65
CA ARG A 192 10.77 4.47 8.29
C ARG A 192 11.14 4.33 6.82
N ILE A 193 10.26 4.78 5.93
CA ILE A 193 10.44 4.79 4.48
C ILE A 193 9.87 6.07 3.88
N GLY A 194 10.23 6.37 2.64
CA GLY A 194 9.81 7.59 1.96
C GLY A 194 10.12 8.83 2.78
N ARG A 195 9.18 9.78 2.85
CA ARG A 195 9.36 11.05 3.56
C ARG A 195 9.70 10.88 5.04
N ALA A 196 9.14 9.85 5.69
CA ALA A 196 9.44 9.55 7.08
C ALA A 196 10.91 9.13 7.29
N ALA A 197 11.56 8.49 6.31
CA ALA A 197 12.98 8.18 6.42
C ALA A 197 13.88 9.44 6.39
N PHE A 198 13.46 10.49 5.69
CA PHE A 198 14.19 11.76 5.62
C PHE A 198 13.99 12.66 6.85
N ASP A 199 12.83 12.57 7.50
CA ASP A 199 12.46 13.44 8.63
C ASP A 199 12.06 12.64 9.90
N TRP A 200 12.66 11.47 10.08
CA TRP A 200 12.29 10.51 11.13
C TRP A 200 12.26 11.13 12.53
N ALA A 201 13.29 11.93 12.84
CA ALA A 201 13.45 12.58 14.14
C ALA A 201 12.36 13.62 14.45
N ASN A 202 11.62 14.10 13.45
CA ASN A 202 10.50 15.02 13.60
C ASN A 202 9.13 14.36 13.41
N MET A 203 9.07 13.14 12.86
CA MET A 203 7.82 12.47 12.52
C MET A 203 7.47 11.30 13.45
N ALA A 204 8.47 10.49 13.82
CA ALA A 204 8.24 9.27 14.58
C ALA A 204 7.63 9.59 15.95
N PRO A 205 6.57 8.87 16.37
CA PRO A 205 6.13 8.89 17.76
C PRO A 205 7.21 8.33 18.68
N ASP A 206 7.21 8.75 19.94
CA ASP A 206 7.95 8.03 20.99
C ASP A 206 7.34 6.64 21.18
N ALA A 207 8.17 5.64 21.49
CA ALA A 207 7.72 4.25 21.63
C ALA A 207 6.63 4.10 22.72
N ASP A 208 6.79 4.81 23.84
CA ASP A 208 5.81 4.81 24.93
C ASP A 208 4.50 5.49 24.53
N ASP A 209 4.55 6.54 23.71
CA ASP A 209 3.35 7.19 23.16
C ASP A 209 2.60 6.23 22.23
N TRP A 210 3.32 5.59 21.31
CA TRP A 210 2.74 4.58 20.42
C TRP A 210 2.08 3.44 21.20
N GLN A 211 2.77 2.89 22.20
CA GLN A 211 2.25 1.82 23.04
C GLN A 211 0.97 2.25 23.78
N ARG A 212 0.94 3.47 24.35
CA ARG A 212 -0.27 4.01 24.99
C ARG A 212 -1.43 4.13 24.00
N THR A 213 -1.17 4.53 22.76
CA THR A 213 -2.20 4.64 21.73
C THR A 213 -2.74 3.28 21.31
N VAL A 214 -1.88 2.26 21.17
CA VAL A 214 -2.31 0.88 20.92
C VAL A 214 -3.23 0.40 22.03
N GLU A 215 -2.84 0.57 23.30
CA GLU A 215 -3.66 0.20 24.46
C GLU A 215 -5.01 0.92 24.47
N ALA A 216 -5.02 2.21 24.13
CA ALA A 216 -6.24 3.02 24.05
C ALA A 216 -7.17 2.55 22.91
N LEU A 217 -6.63 2.25 21.73
CA LEU A 217 -7.37 1.71 20.59
C LEU A 217 -7.98 0.35 20.92
N GLU A 218 -7.20 -0.57 21.50
CA GLU A 218 -7.69 -1.88 21.91
C GLU A 218 -8.76 -1.78 22.99
N ALA A 219 -8.58 -0.89 23.98
CA ALA A 219 -9.60 -0.61 24.98
C ALA A 219 -10.88 -0.08 24.34
N ARG A 220 -10.76 0.81 23.35
CA ARG A 220 -11.91 1.35 22.64
C ARG A 220 -12.62 0.31 21.78
N ALA A 221 -11.88 -0.57 21.10
CA ALA A 221 -12.45 -1.68 20.33
C ALA A 221 -13.24 -2.65 21.21
N ARG A 222 -12.77 -2.91 22.44
CA ARG A 222 -13.53 -3.71 23.42
C ARG A 222 -14.86 -3.06 23.82
N VAL A 223 -14.95 -1.72 23.81
CA VAL A 223 -16.19 -1.00 24.12
C VAL A 223 -17.21 -1.08 22.98
N HIS A 224 -16.77 -0.95 21.72
CA HIS A 224 -17.65 -1.07 20.55
C HIS A 224 -18.13 -2.50 20.30
N GLY A 225 -17.30 -3.49 20.63
CA GLY A 225 -17.61 -4.91 20.44
C GLY A 225 -17.05 -5.48 19.14
N GLN A 226 -17.18 -6.80 18.97
CA GLN A 226 -16.54 -7.53 17.86
C GLN A 226 -17.36 -7.54 16.57
N ASP A 227 -18.63 -7.13 16.63
CA ASP A 227 -19.56 -7.13 15.48
C ASP A 227 -19.55 -5.81 14.69
N THR A 228 -18.70 -4.85 15.05
CA THR A 228 -18.56 -3.53 14.41
C THR A 228 -17.28 -3.46 13.56
N THR A 229 -16.77 -2.25 13.29
CA THR A 229 -15.50 -2.02 12.58
C THR A 229 -14.34 -2.74 13.27
N ARG A 230 -13.69 -3.64 12.52
CA ARG A 230 -12.53 -4.40 12.98
C ARG A 230 -11.32 -3.48 13.18
N LEU A 231 -10.78 -3.44 14.39
CA LEU A 231 -9.48 -2.83 14.63
C LEU A 231 -8.36 -3.74 14.12
N SER A 232 -7.49 -3.22 13.26
CA SER A 232 -6.38 -3.94 12.64
C SER A 232 -5.09 -3.15 12.88
N ILE A 233 -4.26 -3.61 13.81
CA ILE A 233 -2.97 -2.99 14.11
C ILE A 233 -1.86 -3.87 13.53
N TYR A 234 -1.10 -3.33 12.57
CA TYR A 234 0.05 -4.02 12.00
C TYR A 234 1.15 -4.17 13.06
N PRO A 235 1.71 -5.37 13.27
CA PRO A 235 2.55 -5.65 14.44
C PRO A 235 4.03 -5.32 14.25
N TRP A 236 4.49 -5.11 13.02
CA TRP A 236 5.92 -4.99 12.70
C TRP A 236 6.28 -3.56 12.35
N ASP A 237 7.44 -3.12 12.84
CA ASP A 237 8.15 -2.01 12.22
C ASP A 237 8.84 -2.46 10.93
N ILE A 238 9.41 -1.50 10.20
CA ILE A 238 10.01 -1.79 8.90
C ILE A 238 11.23 -2.70 9.01
N GLU A 239 12.02 -2.59 10.07
CA GLU A 239 13.23 -3.41 10.27
C GLU A 239 12.88 -4.88 10.53
N SER A 240 11.86 -5.11 11.35
CA SER A 240 11.30 -6.44 11.62
C SER A 240 10.67 -7.02 10.36
N GLU A 241 9.96 -6.20 9.58
CA GLU A 241 9.36 -6.64 8.32
C GLU A 241 10.42 -7.07 7.30
N ILE A 242 11.44 -6.25 7.01
CA ILE A 242 12.46 -6.62 6.02
C ILE A 242 13.22 -7.88 6.43
N GLN A 243 13.48 -8.08 7.73
CA GLN A 243 14.10 -9.30 8.23
C GLN A 243 13.19 -10.51 8.03
N GLN A 244 11.92 -10.40 8.41
CA GLN A 244 10.94 -11.47 8.24
C GLN A 244 10.77 -11.86 6.76
N ARG A 245 10.82 -10.88 5.85
CA ARG A 245 10.72 -11.13 4.40
C ARG A 245 12.00 -11.73 3.82
N LEU A 246 13.17 -11.42 4.37
CA LEU A 246 14.41 -12.11 3.99
C LEU A 246 14.34 -13.60 4.37
N ASP A 247 13.89 -13.89 5.58
CA ASP A 247 13.81 -15.26 6.10
C ASP A 247 12.69 -16.07 5.42
N SER A 248 11.56 -15.44 5.15
CA SER A 248 10.41 -16.05 4.49
C SER A 248 9.77 -15.04 3.52
N PRO A 249 10.28 -14.96 2.28
CA PRO A 249 9.69 -14.08 1.28
C PRO A 249 8.22 -14.44 1.02
N GLN A 250 7.44 -13.43 0.67
CA GLN A 250 6.03 -13.63 0.33
C GLN A 250 5.91 -14.00 -1.15
N ALA A 251 4.86 -14.74 -1.49
CA ALA A 251 4.44 -14.93 -2.88
C ALA A 251 3.78 -13.65 -3.43
N MET A 252 4.48 -12.53 -3.34
CA MET A 252 4.03 -11.19 -3.69
C MET A 252 5.09 -10.47 -4.51
N MET A 253 4.72 -9.69 -5.52
CA MET A 253 5.66 -8.83 -6.24
C MET A 253 5.14 -7.39 -6.30
N LEU A 254 6.03 -6.42 -6.07
CA LEU A 254 5.72 -5.00 -6.19
C LEU A 254 6.09 -4.52 -7.59
N ILE A 255 5.14 -4.00 -8.37
CA ILE A 255 5.39 -3.35 -9.66
C ILE A 255 5.31 -1.85 -9.44
N VAL A 256 6.41 -1.14 -9.73
CA VAL A 256 6.47 0.32 -9.63
C VAL A 256 6.17 0.99 -10.98
N PRO A 257 5.94 2.33 -11.04
CA PRO A 257 5.31 2.97 -12.20
C PRO A 257 6.01 2.77 -13.54
N ASN A 258 7.33 2.59 -13.59
CA ASN A 258 8.06 2.32 -14.84
C ASN A 258 8.13 0.83 -15.24
N GLY A 259 7.37 -0.05 -14.57
CA GLY A 259 7.28 -1.47 -14.86
C GLY A 259 8.39 -2.32 -14.23
N ARG A 260 9.24 -1.72 -13.40
CA ARG A 260 10.21 -2.46 -12.59
C ARG A 260 9.50 -3.26 -11.51
N ALA A 261 9.95 -4.50 -11.31
CA ALA A 261 9.44 -5.39 -10.28
C ALA A 261 10.41 -5.44 -9.10
N LYS A 262 9.98 -4.91 -7.95
CA LYS A 262 10.72 -4.82 -6.70
C LYS A 262 10.45 -6.00 -5.77
N LEU A 263 11.43 -6.26 -4.90
CA LEU A 263 11.34 -7.26 -3.84
C LEU A 263 10.33 -6.87 -2.76
N LEU A 264 10.41 -5.62 -2.30
CA LEU A 264 9.58 -5.06 -1.24
C LEU A 264 9.65 -3.53 -1.34
N ASN A 265 8.64 -2.83 -0.83
CA ASN A 265 8.61 -1.38 -0.90
C ASN A 265 9.83 -0.73 -0.22
N ALA A 266 10.20 -1.22 0.96
CA ALA A 266 11.32 -0.71 1.76
C ALA A 266 12.72 -0.99 1.17
N LEU A 267 12.82 -1.80 0.13
CA LEU A 267 14.09 -2.20 -0.47
C LEU A 267 14.26 -1.53 -1.84
N PRO A 268 15.46 -0.99 -2.16
CA PRO A 268 15.72 -0.35 -3.45
C PRO A 268 15.79 -1.35 -4.62
N PHE A 269 15.76 -2.65 -4.35
CA PHE A 269 16.08 -3.69 -5.33
C PHE A 269 14.89 -4.04 -6.24
N ALA A 270 15.11 -3.89 -7.54
CA ALA A 270 14.18 -4.19 -8.63
C ALA A 270 14.78 -5.24 -9.59
N PRO A 271 14.76 -6.54 -9.22
CA PRO A 271 15.34 -7.59 -10.05
C PRO A 271 14.57 -7.83 -11.37
N GLY A 272 13.29 -7.45 -11.47
CA GLY A 272 12.50 -7.63 -12.70
C GLY A 272 12.22 -6.34 -13.47
N ASP A 273 11.96 -6.48 -14.77
CA ASP A 273 11.64 -5.39 -15.70
C ASP A 273 10.59 -5.83 -16.74
N LEU A 274 9.33 -5.45 -16.53
CA LEU A 274 8.21 -5.85 -17.37
C LEU A 274 8.17 -5.20 -18.75
N ARG A 275 9.13 -4.32 -19.07
CA ARG A 275 9.34 -3.89 -20.46
C ARG A 275 10.16 -4.90 -21.27
N ARG A 276 10.87 -5.79 -20.59
CA ARG A 276 11.81 -6.74 -21.20
C ARG A 276 11.47 -8.19 -20.89
N GLN A 277 10.69 -8.41 -19.84
CA GLN A 277 10.32 -9.70 -19.29
C GLN A 277 8.80 -9.82 -19.25
N THR A 278 8.31 -11.04 -19.40
CA THR A 278 6.96 -11.41 -18.99
C THR A 278 6.84 -11.38 -17.46
N ILE A 279 5.61 -11.33 -16.95
CA ILE A 279 5.34 -11.40 -15.50
C ILE A 279 5.95 -12.63 -14.82
N LEU A 280 6.02 -13.77 -15.53
CA LEU A 280 6.58 -15.02 -15.01
C LEU A 280 8.11 -14.99 -14.99
N GLU A 281 8.76 -14.40 -16.00
CA GLU A 281 10.20 -14.18 -15.99
C GLU A 281 10.62 -13.21 -14.88
N ALA A 282 9.85 -12.14 -14.68
CA ALA A 282 10.06 -11.21 -13.57
C ALA A 282 9.87 -11.90 -12.20
N TRP A 283 8.93 -12.85 -12.09
CA TRP A 283 8.77 -13.70 -10.90
C TRP A 283 10.01 -14.56 -10.63
N GLU A 284 10.62 -15.15 -11.66
CA GLU A 284 11.89 -15.89 -11.50
C GLU A 284 13.03 -14.96 -11.04
N SER A 285 13.11 -13.75 -11.59
CA SER A 285 14.06 -12.72 -11.14
C SER A 285 13.80 -12.30 -9.68
N TYR A 286 12.54 -12.14 -9.28
CA TYR A 286 12.15 -11.87 -7.90
C TYR A 286 12.64 -12.96 -6.94
N LYS A 287 12.42 -14.24 -7.28
CA LYS A 287 12.88 -15.38 -6.47
C LYS A 287 14.40 -15.37 -6.31
N ARG A 288 15.16 -15.12 -7.39
CA ARG A 288 16.62 -14.98 -7.33
C ARG A 288 17.05 -13.78 -6.49
N GLY A 289 16.36 -12.66 -6.61
CA GLY A 289 16.66 -11.43 -5.86
C GLY A 289 16.64 -11.65 -4.34
N TRP A 290 15.63 -12.36 -3.81
CA TRP A 290 15.58 -12.71 -2.38
C TRP A 290 16.68 -13.67 -1.91
N ARG A 291 17.36 -14.36 -2.83
CA ARG A 291 18.50 -15.24 -2.53
C ARG A 291 19.84 -14.55 -2.76
N SER A 292 19.84 -13.27 -3.16
CA SER A 292 21.05 -12.52 -3.43
C SER A 292 21.80 -12.16 -2.13
N PRO A 293 23.13 -12.40 -2.05
CA PRO A 293 23.94 -11.94 -0.94
C PRO A 293 23.93 -10.41 -0.76
N GLU A 294 23.79 -9.66 -1.86
CA GLU A 294 23.70 -8.19 -1.85
C GLU A 294 22.47 -7.71 -1.09
N VAL A 295 21.32 -8.34 -1.35
CA VAL A 295 20.06 -8.02 -0.67
C VAL A 295 20.14 -8.36 0.81
N ALA A 296 20.70 -9.54 1.15
CA ALA A 296 20.89 -9.97 2.53
C ALA A 296 21.82 -9.03 3.31
N ASP A 297 22.93 -8.59 2.69
CA ASP A 297 23.86 -7.64 3.30
C ASP A 297 23.22 -6.26 3.53
N PHE A 298 22.47 -5.76 2.53
CA PHE A 298 21.74 -4.49 2.67
C PHE A 298 20.77 -4.53 3.85
N ILE A 299 19.94 -5.59 3.95
CA ILE A 299 18.97 -5.76 5.05
C ILE A 299 19.68 -5.83 6.41
N LYS A 300 20.81 -6.55 6.48
CA LYS A 300 21.61 -6.63 7.71
C LYS A 300 22.12 -5.25 8.12
N ARG A 301 22.59 -4.45 7.17
CA ARG A 301 23.11 -3.10 7.41
C ARG A 301 22.05 -2.10 7.81
N CYS A 302 20.79 -2.24 7.35
CA CYS A 302 19.69 -1.36 7.77
C CYS A 302 19.53 -1.26 9.29
N LYS A 303 19.87 -2.32 10.05
CA LYS A 303 19.81 -2.34 11.53
C LYS A 303 20.80 -1.37 12.19
N THR A 304 21.93 -1.09 11.54
CA THR A 304 22.98 -0.22 12.06
C THR A 304 23.11 1.09 11.28
N GLU A 305 22.58 1.14 10.06
CA GLU A 305 22.63 2.24 9.10
C GLU A 305 21.21 2.54 8.57
N PRO A 306 20.28 3.04 9.41
CA PRO A 306 18.87 3.17 9.02
C PRO A 306 18.62 4.25 7.95
N ASP A 307 19.63 5.06 7.65
CA ASP A 307 19.62 5.99 6.52
C ASP A 307 19.57 5.28 5.16
N LEU A 308 19.94 3.99 5.10
CA LEU A 308 19.77 3.17 3.89
C LEU A 308 18.30 3.09 3.45
N LEU A 309 17.35 3.21 4.37
CA LEU A 309 15.92 3.17 4.07
C LEU A 309 15.42 4.40 3.28
N LYS A 310 16.24 5.47 3.18
CA LYS A 310 15.97 6.61 2.28
C LYS A 310 16.01 6.23 0.81
N HIS A 311 16.67 5.12 0.48
CA HIS A 311 16.74 4.60 -0.89
C HIS A 311 15.53 3.73 -1.27
N ALA A 312 14.54 3.56 -0.38
CA ALA A 312 13.40 2.66 -0.60
C ALA A 312 12.74 2.86 -1.98
N ASN A 313 12.60 4.09 -2.47
CA ASN A 313 11.92 4.39 -3.73
C ASN A 313 12.81 4.29 -4.99
N GLU A 314 14.05 3.83 -4.84
CA GLU A 314 14.94 3.54 -5.97
C GLU A 314 14.67 2.15 -6.58
N THR A 315 15.29 1.88 -7.73
CA THR A 315 15.10 0.65 -8.53
C THR A 315 16.43 0.03 -8.96
N TRP A 316 17.31 -0.25 -7.99
CA TRP A 316 18.61 -0.88 -8.19
C TRP A 316 18.46 -2.27 -8.82
N ALA A 317 19.27 -2.54 -9.83
CA ALA A 317 19.39 -3.89 -10.36
C ALA A 317 20.02 -4.82 -9.29
N VAL A 318 19.69 -6.10 -9.35
CA VAL A 318 20.32 -7.13 -8.51
C VAL A 318 21.23 -7.97 -9.40
N ALA A 319 22.50 -8.10 -9.03
CA ALA A 319 23.45 -8.87 -9.83
C ALA A 319 23.02 -10.35 -9.93
N GLY A 320 22.88 -10.86 -11.15
CA GLY A 320 22.52 -12.27 -11.40
C GLY A 320 21.05 -12.62 -11.19
N ALA A 321 20.19 -11.63 -10.96
CA ALA A 321 18.73 -11.79 -10.94
C ALA A 321 18.11 -11.45 -12.31
#